data_AF-A0A8C7VYK8-F1
#
_entry.id   AF-A0A8C7VYK8-F1
#
_cell.length_a   1.000
_cell.length_b   1.000
_cell.length_c   1.000
_cell.angle_alpha   90.00
_cell.angle_beta   90.00
_cell.angle_gamma   90.00
#
_symmetry.space_group_name_H-M   'P 1'
#
loop_
_entity.id
_entity.type
_entity.pdbx_description
1 polymer ?
#
loop_
_entity_poly.entity_id
_entity_poly.type
_entity_poly.pdbx_seq_one_letter_code
_entity_poly.pdbx_strand_id
1 'polypeptide(L)'
;MSKVTVAIYVGLMTNNHKLILFTLTCPFFNCLCPLTPGSNTGIRKMTALDLARRGARVILESGSNAVVFMHLDLGSLKSVRSFAETFLKTECRLDLLINNAGVACTGTTEDGLGMMFGVNHIGHFLLTNLLLDHLNKCGQSRVVNVACVGHNFGTIDFNCLNSHKEVGVGDSFMDVFTTYCNSKLCNVLFNHELAKRLHGTNVTCYTLHPGAINSELTRGINKVAMMLMKPFFMFFFKNYVAGSQTTLHCALQEGLEPLSGCYFSNCTVRNVYPKARDDAVTKKLWEVSERLSGLSS
;
A
#
# COMPACT_ATOMS: atom_id res chain seq x y z
N MET A 1 14.96 8.42 -17.16
CA MET A 1 14.42 7.54 -16.10
C MET A 1 13.23 8.24 -15.46
N SER A 2 12.05 7.65 -15.56
CA SER A 2 10.81 8.22 -15.03
C SER A 2 10.75 7.93 -13.52
N LYS A 3 11.01 8.92 -12.68
CA LYS A 3 11.00 8.80 -11.20
C LYS A 3 9.58 8.55 -10.70
N VAL A 4 9.28 7.48 -9.96
CA VAL A 4 7.91 7.22 -9.51
C VAL A 4 7.58 8.15 -8.32
N THR A 5 7.19 9.38 -8.60
CA THR A 5 6.82 10.32 -7.54
C THR A 5 5.55 9.83 -6.83
N VAL A 6 5.65 9.65 -5.52
CA VAL A 6 4.56 9.34 -4.60
C VAL A 6 4.28 10.60 -3.77
N ALA A 7 3.06 11.10 -3.88
CA ALA A 7 2.61 12.20 -3.04
C ALA A 7 2.27 11.67 -1.66
N ILE A 8 2.76 12.31 -0.61
CA ILE A 8 2.33 12.02 0.76
C ILE A 8 1.37 13.08 1.27
N TYR A 9 0.32 12.61 1.94
CA TYR A 9 -0.60 13.41 2.73
C TYR A 9 -0.25 13.31 4.20
N VAL A 10 -0.11 14.46 4.85
CA VAL A 10 0.01 14.56 6.31
C VAL A 10 -1.16 15.34 6.87
N GLY A 11 -2.01 14.73 7.70
CA GLY A 11 -3.17 15.44 8.25
C GLY A 11 -3.70 15.18 9.64
N LEU A 12 -4.06 16.29 10.30
CA LEU A 12 -4.60 16.38 11.67
C LEU A 12 -6.12 16.26 11.65
N MET A 13 -6.74 15.36 12.43
CA MET A 13 -8.19 15.35 12.68
C MET A 13 -8.57 16.34 13.80
N THR A 14 -9.46 17.29 13.51
CA THR A 14 -9.80 18.42 14.40
C THR A 14 -10.50 18.03 15.72
N ASN A 15 -11.13 16.86 15.79
CA ASN A 15 -11.86 16.47 17.00
C ASN A 15 -11.01 15.68 18.02
N ASN A 16 -9.82 15.18 17.65
CA ASN A 16 -8.95 14.35 18.52
C ASN A 16 -7.43 14.52 18.27
N HIS A 17 -7.00 15.53 17.49
CA HIS A 17 -5.60 15.82 17.14
C HIS A 17 -4.79 14.66 16.53
N LYS A 18 -5.42 13.66 15.88
CA LYS A 18 -4.68 12.52 15.27
C LYS A 18 -4.00 12.92 13.96
N LEU A 19 -2.74 12.57 13.76
CA LEU A 19 -1.99 12.77 12.51
C LEU A 19 -1.98 11.51 11.64
N ILE A 20 -2.38 11.66 10.38
CA ILE A 20 -2.47 10.61 9.38
C ILE A 20 -1.42 10.82 8.30
N LEU A 21 -0.66 9.78 8.00
CA LEU A 21 0.27 9.67 6.89
C LEU A 21 -0.28 8.70 5.84
N PHE A 22 -0.64 9.20 4.66
CA PHE A 22 -1.26 8.39 3.58
C PHE A 22 -0.44 8.48 2.29
N THR A 23 0.10 7.35 1.83
CA THR A 23 0.93 7.30 0.60
C THR A 23 0.07 7.21 -0.65
N LEU A 24 0.27 8.10 -1.63
CA LEU A 24 -0.43 8.09 -2.92
C LEU A 24 0.52 8.02 -4.12
N THR A 25 0.19 7.17 -5.09
CA THR A 25 0.86 7.21 -6.40
C THR A 25 0.39 8.42 -7.21
N CYS A 26 1.32 9.23 -7.72
CA CYS A 26 1.01 10.39 -8.54
C CYS A 26 0.50 9.98 -9.94
N PRO A 27 -0.58 10.59 -10.47
CA PRO A 27 -1.16 10.24 -11.77
C PRO A 27 -0.32 10.65 -13.00
N PHE A 28 0.76 11.44 -12.82
CA PHE A 28 1.57 11.96 -13.92
C PHE A 28 2.49 10.94 -14.60
N PHE A 29 2.53 9.69 -14.14
CA PHE A 29 3.30 8.63 -14.78
C PHE A 29 2.41 7.80 -15.70
N ASN A 30 2.77 7.76 -16.99
CA ASN A 30 2.25 6.84 -18.01
C ASN A 30 2.59 5.37 -17.70
N CYS A 31 2.26 4.89 -16.49
CA CYS A 31 2.21 3.47 -16.17
C CYS A 31 0.86 2.93 -16.66
N LEU A 32 0.70 2.85 -17.99
CA LEU A 32 -0.40 2.14 -18.64
C LEU A 32 -0.17 0.64 -18.45
N CYS A 33 -0.56 0.12 -17.29
CA CYS A 33 -0.82 -1.30 -17.16
C CYS A 33 -2.31 -1.53 -17.44
N PRO A 34 -2.69 -2.31 -18.47
CA PRO A 34 -4.08 -2.64 -18.76
C PRO A 34 -4.78 -3.40 -17.61
N LEU A 35 -4.03 -3.85 -16.60
CA LEU A 35 -4.55 -4.48 -15.37
C LEU A 35 -5.15 -3.49 -14.37
N THR A 36 -4.78 -2.21 -14.43
CA THR A 36 -5.30 -1.18 -13.52
C THR A 36 -5.55 0.15 -14.24
N PRO A 37 -6.46 0.25 -15.23
CA PRO A 37 -6.81 1.53 -15.80
C PRO A 37 -7.60 2.32 -14.74
N GLY A 38 -7.00 3.35 -14.15
CA GLY A 38 -7.68 4.37 -13.33
C GLY A 38 -8.28 3.94 -11.98
N SER A 39 -8.32 2.64 -11.65
CA SER A 39 -9.13 2.09 -10.55
C SER A 39 -8.65 2.43 -9.16
N ASN A 40 -7.34 2.37 -8.94
CA ASN A 40 -6.79 2.70 -7.64
C ASN A 40 -6.75 4.21 -7.40
N THR A 41 -6.61 5.04 -8.44
CA THR A 41 -6.60 6.51 -8.30
C THR A 41 -7.92 7.02 -7.72
N GLY A 42 -9.06 6.46 -8.14
CA GLY A 42 -10.38 6.85 -7.62
C GLY A 42 -10.63 6.43 -6.17
N ILE A 43 -10.25 5.21 -5.76
CA ILE A 43 -10.34 4.76 -4.35
C ILE A 43 -9.47 5.64 -3.48
N ARG A 44 -8.23 5.82 -3.90
CA ARG A 44 -7.22 6.61 -3.20
C ARG A 44 -7.67 8.04 -2.97
N LYS A 45 -8.19 8.67 -4.03
CA LYS A 45 -8.82 9.98 -3.97
C LYS A 45 -10.01 9.99 -3.01
N MET A 46 -10.90 8.99 -3.08
CA MET A 46 -12.08 8.93 -2.22
C MET A 46 -11.72 8.70 -0.74
N THR A 47 -10.78 7.80 -0.44
CA THR A 47 -10.25 7.59 0.92
C THR A 47 -9.67 8.89 1.45
N ALA A 48 -8.86 9.58 0.66
CA ALA A 48 -8.32 10.87 1.05
C ALA A 48 -9.45 11.88 1.28
N LEU A 49 -10.41 12.07 0.36
CA LEU A 49 -11.54 12.99 0.57
C LEU A 49 -12.36 12.68 1.82
N ASP A 50 -12.60 11.41 2.12
CA ASP A 50 -13.39 11.02 3.29
C ASP A 50 -12.64 11.32 4.59
N LEU A 51 -11.34 11.02 4.63
CA LEU A 51 -10.46 11.45 5.72
C LEU A 51 -10.50 12.98 5.88
N ALA A 52 -10.46 13.73 4.76
CA ALA A 52 -10.58 15.18 4.73
C ALA A 52 -11.83 15.68 5.44
N ARG A 53 -12.98 15.11 5.06
CA ARG A 53 -14.31 15.48 5.56
C ARG A 53 -14.47 15.18 7.04
N ARG A 54 -13.78 14.15 7.54
CA ARG A 54 -13.74 13.79 8.97
C ARG A 54 -12.76 14.66 9.77
N GLY A 55 -12.26 15.71 9.14
CA GLY A 55 -11.41 16.71 9.76
C GLY A 55 -9.92 16.44 9.57
N ALA A 56 -9.49 15.40 8.86
CA ALA A 56 -8.08 15.22 8.51
C ALA A 56 -7.64 16.30 7.49
N ARG A 57 -6.38 16.72 7.51
CA ARG A 57 -5.84 17.55 6.41
C ARG A 57 -5.74 16.75 5.12
N VAL A 58 -6.47 17.12 4.04
CA VAL A 58 -6.34 16.52 2.68
C VAL A 58 -6.49 17.56 1.53
N ILE A 59 -5.66 17.44 0.48
CA ILE A 59 -5.69 18.24 -0.77
C ILE A 59 -5.73 17.30 -1.96
N LEU A 60 -6.75 17.44 -2.80
CA LEU A 60 -6.78 16.79 -4.10
C LEU A 60 -6.96 17.85 -5.16
N GLU A 61 -5.87 18.41 -5.68
CA GLU A 61 -5.84 19.47 -6.72
C GLU A 61 -6.86 20.62 -6.56
N SER A 62 -7.46 20.77 -5.38
CA SER A 62 -8.60 21.63 -5.09
C SER A 62 -8.33 22.35 -3.78
N GLY A 63 -7.40 23.31 -3.82
CA GLY A 63 -7.38 24.53 -3.00
C GLY A 63 -7.58 24.49 -1.47
N SER A 64 -7.48 23.33 -0.81
CA SER A 64 -7.65 23.24 0.65
C SER A 64 -6.37 23.69 1.37
N ASN A 65 -6.44 24.68 2.26
CA ASN A 65 -5.29 25.20 3.04
C ASN A 65 -4.81 24.26 4.16
N ALA A 66 -5.42 23.09 4.27
CA ALA A 66 -5.18 22.15 5.34
C ALA A 66 -4.54 20.90 4.74
N VAL A 67 -3.31 20.95 4.19
CA VAL A 67 -2.38 19.81 3.93
C VAL A 67 -0.95 20.28 3.83
N VAL A 68 -0.04 19.44 4.31
CA VAL A 68 1.38 19.52 3.97
C VAL A 68 1.69 18.43 2.96
N PHE A 69 2.13 18.85 1.78
CA PHE A 69 2.70 17.97 0.76
C PHE A 69 4.18 17.76 1.08
N MET A 70 4.58 16.50 1.11
CA MET A 70 5.98 16.12 1.21
C MET A 70 6.28 15.15 0.08
N HIS A 71 7.42 15.36 -0.57
CA HIS A 71 7.87 14.48 -1.65
C HIS A 71 8.32 13.14 -1.07
N LEU A 72 7.83 12.04 -1.66
CA LEU A 72 8.32 10.70 -1.43
C LEU A 72 8.45 10.00 -2.78
N ASP A 73 9.52 9.26 -3.01
CA ASP A 73 9.60 8.28 -4.10
C ASP A 73 9.87 6.92 -3.48
N LEU A 74 8.89 6.02 -3.54
CA LEU A 74 9.01 4.66 -2.98
C LEU A 74 9.94 3.77 -3.81
N GLY A 75 10.28 4.17 -5.04
CA GLY A 75 11.28 3.54 -5.89
C GLY A 75 12.70 4.06 -5.65
N SER A 76 12.93 4.82 -4.57
CA SER A 76 14.23 5.33 -4.18
C SER A 76 14.37 5.27 -2.65
N LEU A 77 15.17 4.33 -2.13
CA LEU A 77 15.36 4.19 -0.67
C LEU A 77 15.97 5.45 -0.05
N LYS A 78 16.78 6.19 -0.82
CA LYS A 78 17.26 7.52 -0.44
C LYS A 78 16.12 8.52 -0.26
N SER A 79 15.15 8.53 -1.18
CA SER A 79 13.96 9.39 -1.07
C SER A 79 13.11 9.00 0.14
N VAL A 80 12.92 7.71 0.42
CA VAL A 80 12.21 7.22 1.62
C VAL A 80 12.87 7.72 2.91
N ARG A 81 14.20 7.62 3.02
CA ARG A 81 14.95 8.10 4.19
C ARG A 81 14.86 9.62 4.33
N SER A 82 15.09 10.35 3.24
CA SER A 82 14.95 11.81 3.21
C SER A 82 13.56 12.26 3.66
N PHE A 83 12.52 11.60 3.17
CA PHE A 83 11.15 11.86 3.59
C PHE A 83 10.96 11.60 5.09
N ALA A 84 11.38 10.44 5.59
CA ALA A 84 11.22 10.09 6.99
C ALA A 84 11.96 11.06 7.92
N GLU A 85 13.19 11.47 7.55
CA GLU A 85 13.96 12.47 8.29
C GLU A 85 13.25 13.84 8.32
N THR A 86 12.74 14.31 7.18
CA THR A 86 11.98 15.56 7.13
C THR A 86 10.70 15.46 7.96
N PHE A 87 9.97 14.36 7.86
CA PHE A 87 8.73 14.13 8.60
C PHE A 87 9.00 14.14 10.12
N LEU A 88 9.99 13.39 10.60
CA LEU A 88 10.35 13.32 12.01
C LEU A 88 10.85 14.67 12.57
N LYS A 89 11.43 15.54 11.73
CA LYS A 89 11.83 16.90 12.12
C LYS A 89 10.66 17.89 12.18
N THR A 90 9.61 17.66 11.40
CA THR A 90 8.53 18.66 11.19
C THR A 90 7.24 18.31 11.91
N GLU A 91 6.99 17.02 12.19
CA GLU A 91 5.74 16.53 12.75
C GLU A 91 5.99 15.81 14.07
N CYS A 92 5.42 16.32 15.16
CA CYS A 92 5.68 15.82 16.52
C CYS A 92 4.97 14.51 16.87
N ARG A 93 4.01 14.06 16.04
CA ARG A 93 3.23 12.84 16.26
C ARG A 93 2.92 12.11 14.96
N LEU A 94 2.57 10.83 15.02
CA LEU A 94 2.00 10.05 13.93
C LEU A 94 1.08 8.97 14.51
N ASP A 95 -0.21 9.04 14.20
CA ASP A 95 -1.23 8.13 14.74
C ASP A 95 -1.61 7.03 13.74
N LEU A 96 -1.52 7.32 12.45
CA LEU A 96 -1.98 6.41 11.42
C LEU A 96 -1.07 6.49 10.19
N LEU A 97 -0.41 5.38 9.87
CA LEU A 97 0.31 5.19 8.61
C LEU A 97 -0.53 4.30 7.69
N ILE A 98 -0.80 4.75 6.48
CA ILE A 98 -1.48 3.96 5.46
C ILE A 98 -0.57 3.79 4.24
N ASN A 99 -0.04 2.58 4.10
CA ASN A 99 0.76 2.11 2.98
C ASN A 99 -0.16 1.71 1.81
N ASN A 100 -0.60 2.72 1.05
CA ASN A 100 -1.60 2.57 0.00
C ASN A 100 -1.04 2.73 -1.43
N ALA A 101 0.06 3.46 -1.58
CA ALA A 101 0.70 3.63 -2.87
C ALA A 101 1.08 2.27 -3.48
N GLY A 102 1.18 2.24 -4.79
CA GLY A 102 1.65 1.05 -5.49
C GLY A 102 1.40 1.11 -6.97
N VAL A 103 2.27 0.43 -7.69
CA VAL A 103 2.39 0.40 -9.15
C VAL A 103 2.26 -1.04 -9.67
N ALA A 104 1.91 -1.15 -10.94
CA ALA A 104 1.81 -2.42 -11.67
C ALA A 104 2.55 -2.29 -13.01
N CYS A 105 3.82 -1.89 -12.98
CA CYS A 105 4.63 -1.66 -14.18
C CYS A 105 5.94 -2.44 -14.12
N THR A 106 6.48 -2.74 -15.29
CA THR A 106 7.83 -3.32 -15.44
C THR A 106 8.90 -2.27 -15.19
N GLY A 107 10.13 -2.73 -14.98
CA GLY A 107 11.31 -1.88 -14.79
C GLY A 107 11.99 -2.12 -13.44
N THR A 108 12.89 -1.21 -13.10
CA THR A 108 13.77 -1.31 -11.92
C THR A 108 13.77 0.01 -11.16
N THR A 109 13.81 -0.07 -9.83
CA THR A 109 13.95 1.10 -8.93
C THR A 109 15.35 1.70 -9.02
N GLU A 110 15.57 2.88 -8.42
CA GLU A 110 16.91 3.49 -8.35
C GLU A 110 17.91 2.59 -7.62
N ASP A 111 17.43 1.78 -6.67
CA ASP A 111 18.22 0.84 -5.87
C ASP A 111 18.38 -0.55 -6.51
N GLY A 112 18.02 -0.72 -7.78
CA GLY A 112 18.24 -1.98 -8.51
C GLY A 112 17.23 -3.09 -8.20
N LEU A 113 16.08 -2.77 -7.59
CA LEU A 113 15.02 -3.74 -7.29
C LEU A 113 13.97 -3.75 -8.41
N GLY A 114 13.32 -4.89 -8.65
CA GLY A 114 12.19 -4.93 -9.58
C GLY A 114 11.09 -3.94 -9.16
N MET A 115 10.58 -3.14 -10.10
CA MET A 115 9.77 -1.95 -9.84
C MET A 115 8.59 -2.21 -8.90
N MET A 116 7.80 -3.25 -9.15
CA MET A 116 6.64 -3.58 -8.31
C MET A 116 7.04 -4.04 -6.91
N PHE A 117 8.09 -4.84 -6.78
CA PHE A 117 8.55 -5.32 -5.47
C PHE A 117 9.19 -4.18 -4.66
N GLY A 118 10.03 -3.37 -5.30
CA GLY A 118 10.68 -2.21 -4.70
C GLY A 118 9.65 -1.18 -4.23
N VAL A 119 8.72 -0.76 -5.09
CA VAL A 119 7.74 0.28 -4.75
C VAL A 119 6.63 -0.23 -3.82
N ASN A 120 6.01 -1.39 -4.13
CA ASN A 120 4.82 -1.82 -3.40
C ASN A 120 5.15 -2.37 -2.01
N HIS A 121 6.34 -2.97 -1.85
CA HIS A 121 6.76 -3.66 -0.64
C HIS A 121 7.98 -3.01 0.01
N ILE A 122 9.17 -3.01 -0.61
CA ILE A 122 10.42 -2.59 0.07
C ILE A 122 10.39 -1.11 0.50
N GLY A 123 9.88 -0.21 -0.33
CA GLY A 123 9.73 1.21 0.01
C GLY A 123 8.81 1.42 1.21
N HIS A 124 7.66 0.72 1.27
CA HIS A 124 6.75 0.78 2.42
C HIS A 124 7.33 0.09 3.65
N PHE A 125 8.04 -1.01 3.47
CA PHE A 125 8.74 -1.72 4.54
C PHE A 125 9.74 -0.80 5.22
N LEU A 126 10.61 -0.14 4.44
CA LEU A 126 11.58 0.83 4.95
C LEU A 126 10.86 2.01 5.64
N LEU A 127 9.86 2.61 4.98
CA LEU A 127 9.11 3.74 5.53
C LEU A 127 8.46 3.39 6.88
N THR A 128 7.83 2.22 6.98
CA THR A 128 7.14 1.78 8.20
C THR A 128 8.13 1.62 9.35
N ASN A 129 9.27 0.96 9.10
CA ASN A 129 10.29 0.75 10.13
C ASN A 129 10.94 2.07 10.58
N LEU A 130 11.21 3.01 9.66
CA LEU A 130 11.76 4.33 10.02
C LEU A 130 10.81 5.18 10.88
N LEU A 131 9.50 4.95 10.78
CA LEU A 131 8.48 5.72 11.50
C LEU A 131 7.89 4.95 12.69
N LEU A 132 8.34 3.72 12.95
CA LEU A 132 7.74 2.83 13.93
C LEU A 132 7.86 3.35 15.36
N ASP A 133 9.03 3.87 15.72
CA ASP A 133 9.27 4.48 17.03
C ASP A 133 8.36 5.69 17.26
N HIS A 134 8.09 6.47 16.21
CA HIS A 134 7.21 7.64 16.28
C HIS A 134 5.76 7.24 16.46
N LEU A 135 5.30 6.21 15.72
CA LEU A 135 3.98 5.59 15.91
C LEU A 135 3.81 5.11 17.36
N ASN A 136 4.81 4.44 17.93
CA ASN A 136 4.73 3.87 19.28
C ASN A 136 4.69 4.95 20.39
N LYS A 137 5.34 6.10 20.18
CA LYS A 137 5.33 7.23 21.12
C LYS A 137 3.99 7.97 21.20
N CYS A 138 3.13 7.86 20.19
CA CYS A 138 1.90 8.65 20.07
C CYS A 138 0.67 8.04 20.75
N GLY A 139 0.84 6.96 21.51
CA GLY A 139 -0.26 6.20 22.11
C GLY A 139 -0.81 5.16 21.13
N GLN A 140 -2.14 5.05 21.03
CA GLN A 140 -2.79 4.08 20.14
C GLN A 140 -2.64 4.48 18.67
N SER A 141 -1.70 3.83 17.99
CA SER A 141 -1.37 4.09 16.58
C SER A 141 -1.65 2.89 15.69
N ARG A 142 -1.78 3.14 14.38
CA ARG A 142 -2.17 2.11 13.41
C ARG A 142 -1.31 2.13 12.15
N VAL A 143 -0.99 0.96 11.63
CA VAL A 143 -0.42 0.77 10.29
C VAL A 143 -1.42 0.01 9.41
N VAL A 144 -1.79 0.56 8.27
CA VAL A 144 -2.71 -0.05 7.32
C VAL A 144 -1.98 -0.36 6.02
N ASN A 145 -1.86 -1.64 5.69
CA ASN A 145 -1.17 -2.14 4.50
C ASN A 145 -2.18 -2.52 3.40
N VAL A 146 -2.18 -1.81 2.27
CA VAL A 146 -3.11 -2.10 1.19
C VAL A 146 -2.56 -3.21 0.27
N ALA A 147 -3.21 -4.36 0.34
CA ALA A 147 -3.00 -5.50 -0.52
C ALA A 147 -4.04 -5.54 -1.66
N CYS A 148 -4.23 -6.71 -2.28
CA CYS A 148 -5.28 -6.97 -3.26
C CYS A 148 -5.68 -8.44 -3.18
N VAL A 149 -6.87 -8.83 -3.66
CA VAL A 149 -7.27 -10.25 -3.82
C VAL A 149 -6.24 -11.07 -4.60
N GLY A 150 -5.48 -10.42 -5.49
CA GLY A 150 -4.36 -11.03 -6.23
C GLY A 150 -3.30 -11.72 -5.35
N HIS A 151 -3.16 -11.34 -4.07
CA HIS A 151 -2.21 -11.98 -3.15
C HIS A 151 -2.44 -13.51 -3.03
N ASN A 152 -3.67 -13.98 -3.23
CA ASN A 152 -4.00 -15.40 -3.23
C ASN A 152 -3.28 -16.18 -4.34
N PHE A 153 -2.94 -15.52 -5.45
CA PHE A 153 -2.21 -16.10 -6.59
C PHE A 153 -0.71 -15.85 -6.52
N GLY A 154 -0.25 -14.99 -5.60
CA GLY A 154 1.16 -14.70 -5.45
C GLY A 154 1.97 -15.88 -4.90
N THR A 155 3.26 -15.87 -5.20
CA THR A 155 4.29 -16.75 -4.66
C THR A 155 5.53 -15.94 -4.33
N ILE A 156 6.33 -16.40 -3.37
CA ILE A 156 7.62 -15.77 -3.08
C ILE A 156 8.74 -16.70 -3.53
N ASP A 157 9.52 -16.23 -4.50
CA ASP A 157 10.78 -16.85 -4.87
C ASP A 157 11.94 -16.13 -4.16
N PHE A 158 12.35 -16.69 -3.02
CA PHE A 158 13.47 -16.15 -2.26
C PHE A 158 14.81 -16.25 -2.99
N ASN A 159 14.98 -17.19 -3.92
CA ASN A 159 16.22 -17.30 -4.69
C ASN A 159 16.31 -16.12 -5.67
N CYS A 160 15.21 -15.82 -6.36
CA CYS A 160 15.10 -14.62 -7.20
C CYS A 160 15.36 -13.34 -6.39
N LEU A 161 14.68 -13.16 -5.24
CA LEU A 161 14.86 -12.00 -4.37
C LEU A 161 16.29 -11.83 -3.83
N ASN A 162 16.99 -12.93 -3.56
CA ASN A 162 18.38 -12.89 -3.09
C ASN A 162 19.39 -12.55 -4.19
N SER A 163 19.06 -12.85 -5.45
CA SER A 163 19.99 -12.70 -6.57
C SER A 163 20.00 -11.30 -7.20
N HIS A 164 19.13 -10.38 -6.75
CA HIS A 164 18.90 -9.05 -7.33
C HIS A 164 18.57 -9.05 -8.83
N LYS A 165 18.38 -10.22 -9.44
CA LYS A 165 18.14 -10.37 -10.87
C LYS A 165 16.64 -10.34 -11.13
N GLU A 166 16.22 -9.18 -11.62
CA GLU A 166 15.08 -9.06 -12.54
C GLU A 166 13.77 -9.68 -12.05
N VAL A 167 13.27 -9.18 -10.91
CA VAL A 167 11.85 -9.34 -10.58
C VAL A 167 11.02 -8.49 -11.55
N GLY A 168 10.69 -9.04 -12.71
CA GLY A 168 9.68 -8.47 -13.62
C GLY A 168 10.14 -8.02 -15.01
N VAL A 169 11.16 -8.66 -15.60
CA VAL A 169 11.41 -8.57 -17.06
C VAL A 169 10.68 -9.71 -17.78
N GLY A 170 9.39 -9.87 -17.48
CA GLY A 170 8.54 -10.72 -18.28
C GLY A 170 7.93 -9.88 -19.40
N ASP A 171 8.12 -10.29 -20.64
CA ASP A 171 7.55 -9.60 -21.81
C ASP A 171 6.03 -9.82 -21.94
N SER A 172 5.47 -10.76 -21.16
CA SER A 172 4.05 -11.12 -21.22
C SER A 172 3.21 -10.44 -20.14
N PHE A 173 1.95 -10.20 -20.48
CA PHE A 173 0.93 -9.71 -19.55
C PHE A 173 0.80 -10.56 -18.28
N MET A 174 0.95 -11.89 -18.42
CA MET A 174 0.83 -12.84 -17.31
C MET A 174 1.97 -12.71 -16.30
N ASP A 175 3.17 -12.39 -16.77
CA ASP A 175 4.34 -12.22 -15.90
C ASP A 175 4.22 -10.94 -15.07
N VAL A 176 3.74 -9.85 -15.69
CA VAL A 176 3.44 -8.60 -14.98
C VAL A 176 2.37 -8.80 -13.93
N PHE A 177 1.28 -9.52 -14.27
CA PHE A 177 0.22 -9.85 -13.33
C PHE A 177 0.73 -10.69 -12.16
N THR A 178 1.54 -11.71 -12.44
CA THR A 178 2.14 -12.60 -11.42
C THR A 178 3.05 -11.80 -10.50
N THR A 179 3.93 -10.97 -11.05
CA THR A 179 4.84 -10.09 -10.29
C THR A 179 4.07 -9.12 -9.40
N TYR A 180 2.97 -8.55 -9.91
CA TYR A 180 2.09 -7.71 -9.12
C TYR A 180 1.46 -8.49 -7.96
N CYS A 181 0.92 -9.70 -8.23
CA CYS A 181 0.34 -10.57 -7.21
C CYS A 181 1.38 -10.96 -6.14
N ASN A 182 2.62 -11.25 -6.53
CA ASN A 182 3.73 -11.52 -5.62
C ASN A 182 4.00 -10.32 -4.69
N SER A 183 4.03 -9.10 -5.25
CA SER A 183 4.20 -7.87 -4.45
C SER A 183 3.04 -7.67 -3.45
N LYS A 184 1.81 -8.04 -3.82
CA LYS A 184 0.65 -7.93 -2.93
C LYS A 184 0.59 -9.04 -1.88
N LEU A 185 1.16 -10.21 -2.16
CA LEU A 185 1.41 -11.23 -1.14
C LEU A 185 2.45 -10.77 -0.12
N CYS A 186 3.51 -10.08 -0.56
CA CYS A 186 4.51 -9.51 0.35
C CYS A 186 3.86 -8.57 1.37
N ASN A 187 2.91 -7.73 0.96
CA ASN A 187 2.18 -6.84 1.88
C ASN A 187 1.36 -7.59 2.96
N VAL A 188 0.81 -8.76 2.63
CA VAL A 188 0.06 -9.58 3.60
C VAL A 188 1.00 -10.25 4.59
N LEU A 189 2.08 -10.84 4.08
CA LEU A 189 3.12 -11.48 4.90
C LEU A 189 3.84 -10.47 5.81
N PHE A 190 4.12 -9.28 5.28
CA PHE A 190 4.66 -8.16 6.03
C PHE A 190 3.75 -7.80 7.20
N ASN A 191 2.45 -7.69 6.97
CA ASN A 191 1.50 -7.35 8.03
C ASN A 191 1.45 -8.42 9.12
N HIS A 192 1.50 -9.70 8.74
CA HIS A 192 1.53 -10.82 9.68
C HIS A 192 2.77 -10.77 10.58
N GLU A 193 3.95 -10.59 10.00
CA GLU A 193 5.18 -10.46 10.78
C GLU A 193 5.22 -9.17 11.63
N LEU A 194 4.76 -8.05 11.05
CA LEU A 194 4.67 -6.78 11.75
C LEU A 194 3.81 -6.91 13.00
N ALA A 195 2.65 -7.57 12.93
CA ALA A 195 1.78 -7.77 14.09
C ALA A 195 2.48 -8.51 15.23
N LYS A 196 3.28 -9.54 14.91
CA LYS A 196 4.07 -10.28 15.90
C LYS A 196 5.12 -9.38 16.56
N ARG A 197 5.79 -8.54 15.76
CA ARG A 197 6.82 -7.61 16.24
C ARG A 197 6.26 -6.44 17.04
N LEU A 198 5.01 -6.06 16.78
CA LEU A 198 4.28 -5.03 17.52
C LEU A 198 3.60 -5.55 18.79
N HIS A 199 3.66 -6.86 19.06
CA HIS A 199 3.06 -7.43 20.26
C HIS A 199 3.64 -6.78 21.53
N GLY A 200 2.77 -6.25 22.39
CA GLY A 200 3.15 -5.51 23.59
C GLY A 200 3.41 -4.01 23.38
N THR A 201 3.33 -3.51 22.14
CA THR A 201 3.36 -2.08 21.83
C THR A 201 1.94 -1.49 21.76
N ASN A 202 1.82 -0.17 21.67
CA ASN A 202 0.53 0.50 21.44
C ASN A 202 0.17 0.61 19.94
N VAL A 203 0.97 0.02 19.06
CA VAL A 203 0.77 0.08 17.62
C VAL A 203 0.07 -1.19 17.15
N THR A 204 -1.00 -1.03 16.39
CA THR A 204 -1.70 -2.15 15.73
C THR A 204 -1.50 -2.08 14.22
N CYS A 205 -1.61 -3.22 13.53
CA CYS A 205 -1.51 -3.23 12.08
C CYS A 205 -2.58 -4.08 11.41
N TYR A 206 -3.02 -3.67 10.24
CA TYR A 206 -4.07 -4.35 9.47
C TYR A 206 -3.69 -4.38 8.01
N THR A 207 -3.97 -5.50 7.35
CA THR A 207 -3.86 -5.61 5.89
C THR A 207 -5.24 -5.76 5.29
N LEU A 208 -5.44 -5.28 4.07
CA LEU A 208 -6.77 -5.31 3.45
C LEU A 208 -6.75 -5.39 1.94
N HIS A 209 -7.90 -5.77 1.39
CA HIS A 209 -8.25 -5.51 0.00
C HIS A 209 -9.41 -4.52 -0.10
N PRO A 210 -9.26 -3.41 -0.86
CA PRO A 210 -10.32 -2.40 -0.98
C PRO A 210 -11.54 -2.88 -1.78
N GLY A 211 -11.45 -4.03 -2.46
CA GLY A 211 -12.46 -4.51 -3.41
C GLY A 211 -12.03 -4.31 -4.87
N ALA A 212 -12.70 -4.97 -5.81
CA ALA A 212 -12.57 -4.68 -7.23
C ALA A 212 -13.50 -3.51 -7.58
N ILE A 213 -13.06 -2.56 -8.42
CA ILE A 213 -13.85 -1.37 -8.76
C ILE A 213 -14.16 -1.29 -10.24
N ASN A 214 -15.37 -0.80 -10.54
CA ASN A 214 -15.78 -0.46 -11.89
C ASN A 214 -15.18 0.90 -12.24
N SER A 215 -14.05 0.90 -12.91
CA SER A 215 -13.50 2.14 -13.47
C SER A 215 -12.76 1.81 -14.74
N GLU A 216 -13.13 2.48 -15.82
CA GLU A 216 -12.39 2.67 -17.08
C GLU A 216 -11.54 1.50 -17.61
N LEU A 217 -11.89 0.25 -17.28
CA LEU A 217 -11.32 -1.00 -17.84
C LEU A 217 -11.53 -1.11 -19.36
N THR A 218 -12.19 -0.14 -19.96
CA THR A 218 -12.66 -0.14 -21.34
C THR A 218 -11.74 0.62 -22.30
N ARG A 219 -10.72 1.33 -21.81
CA ARG A 219 -9.75 2.04 -22.65
C ARG A 219 -8.67 1.07 -23.13
N GLY A 220 -8.98 0.28 -24.16
CA GLY A 220 -8.02 -0.57 -24.88
C GLY A 220 -8.48 -2.00 -25.15
N ILE A 221 -9.57 -2.47 -24.53
CA ILE A 221 -10.12 -3.80 -24.79
C ILE A 221 -11.04 -3.74 -26.02
N ASN A 222 -10.91 -4.71 -26.94
CA ASN A 222 -11.81 -4.87 -28.08
C ASN A 222 -13.28 -4.87 -27.61
N LYS A 223 -14.12 -4.04 -28.24
CA LYS A 223 -15.55 -3.84 -27.92
C LYS A 223 -16.34 -5.16 -27.82
N VAL A 224 -15.97 -6.18 -28.58
CA VAL A 224 -16.64 -7.49 -28.60
C VAL A 224 -16.31 -8.33 -27.36
N ALA A 225 -15.02 -8.44 -27.01
CA ALA A 225 -14.58 -9.14 -25.79
C ALA A 225 -15.15 -8.47 -24.53
N MET A 226 -15.23 -7.14 -24.56
CA MET A 226 -15.82 -6.37 -23.48
C MET A 226 -17.32 -6.57 -23.32
N MET A 227 -18.06 -6.71 -24.43
CA MET A 227 -19.51 -6.96 -24.40
C MET A 227 -19.83 -8.34 -23.80
N LEU A 228 -19.03 -9.36 -24.13
CA LEU A 228 -19.18 -10.72 -23.61
C LEU A 228 -18.83 -10.84 -22.12
N MET A 229 -17.84 -10.08 -21.65
CA MET A 229 -17.38 -10.14 -20.25
C MET A 229 -18.13 -9.17 -19.31
N LYS A 230 -18.88 -8.20 -19.85
CA LYS A 230 -19.59 -7.15 -19.10
C LYS A 230 -20.52 -7.65 -17.98
N PRO A 231 -21.34 -8.71 -18.17
CA PRO A 231 -22.24 -9.19 -17.12
C PRO A 231 -21.48 -9.82 -15.96
N PHE A 232 -20.37 -10.51 -16.26
CA PHE A 232 -19.50 -11.14 -15.27
C PHE A 232 -18.76 -10.08 -14.44
N PHE A 233 -18.24 -9.06 -15.09
CA PHE A 233 -17.52 -7.96 -14.45
C PHE A 233 -18.41 -7.04 -13.60
N MET A 234 -19.65 -6.78 -14.03
CA MET A 234 -20.59 -5.90 -13.32
C MET A 234 -20.95 -6.39 -11.90
N PHE A 235 -20.88 -7.70 -11.63
CA PHE A 235 -21.21 -8.28 -10.33
C PHE A 235 -20.09 -8.18 -9.26
N PHE A 236 -18.83 -7.98 -9.67
CA PHE A 236 -17.68 -7.90 -8.75
C PHE A 236 -17.29 -6.46 -8.39
N PHE A 237 -17.86 -5.46 -9.07
CA PHE A 237 -17.33 -4.12 -9.03
C PHE A 237 -18.06 -3.18 -8.07
N LYS A 238 -17.30 -2.62 -7.13
CA LYS A 238 -17.71 -1.56 -6.23
C LYS A 238 -17.54 -0.18 -6.87
N ASN A 239 -18.31 0.79 -6.38
CA ASN A 239 -18.02 2.20 -6.61
C ASN A 239 -16.87 2.68 -5.70
N TYR A 240 -16.27 3.84 -5.99
CA TYR A 240 -15.12 4.36 -5.23
C TYR A 240 -15.38 4.55 -3.74
N VAL A 241 -16.63 4.89 -3.35
CA VAL A 241 -17.03 5.03 -1.94
C VAL A 241 -17.00 3.68 -1.24
N ALA A 242 -17.62 2.66 -1.82
CA ALA A 242 -17.59 1.29 -1.30
C ALA A 242 -16.18 0.68 -1.29
N GLY A 243 -15.31 1.14 -2.20
CA GLY A 243 -13.90 0.79 -2.26
C GLY A 243 -13.04 1.36 -1.14
N SER A 244 -13.30 2.60 -0.73
CA SER A 244 -12.55 3.25 0.36
C SER A 244 -12.97 2.73 1.73
N GLN A 245 -14.19 2.18 1.87
CA GLN A 245 -14.74 1.80 3.17
C GLN A 245 -13.85 0.82 3.95
N THR A 246 -13.25 -0.18 3.31
CA THR A 246 -12.41 -1.14 4.06
C THR A 246 -11.13 -0.48 4.57
N THR A 247 -10.52 0.43 3.80
CA THR A 247 -9.38 1.23 4.25
C THR A 247 -9.76 2.16 5.40
N LEU A 248 -10.89 2.85 5.28
CA LEU A 248 -11.41 3.73 6.32
C LEU A 248 -11.79 2.95 7.59
N HIS A 249 -12.34 1.74 7.45
CA HIS A 249 -12.68 0.87 8.57
C HIS A 249 -11.41 0.48 9.34
N CYS A 250 -10.39 -0.07 8.68
CA CYS A 250 -9.12 -0.39 9.34
C CYS A 250 -8.44 0.83 9.96
N ALA A 251 -8.55 1.99 9.29
CA ALA A 251 -7.97 3.25 9.76
C ALA A 251 -8.68 3.81 11.00
N LEU A 252 -10.02 3.79 11.04
CA LEU A 252 -10.80 4.64 11.93
C LEU A 252 -11.71 3.89 12.91
N GLN A 253 -12.06 2.64 12.66
CA GLN A 253 -13.00 1.91 13.51
C GLN A 253 -12.40 1.66 14.90
N GLU A 254 -13.11 2.09 15.95
CA GLU A 254 -12.72 1.83 17.35
C GLU A 254 -12.94 0.35 17.71
N GLY A 255 -12.11 -0.19 18.61
CA GLY A 255 -12.22 -1.58 19.08
C GLY A 255 -11.63 -2.63 18.13
N LEU A 256 -10.86 -2.22 17.12
CA LEU A 256 -10.16 -3.14 16.22
C LEU A 256 -8.86 -3.71 16.83
N GLU A 257 -8.40 -3.18 17.96
CA GLU A 257 -7.10 -3.51 18.55
C GLU A 257 -6.87 -5.03 18.74
N PRO A 258 -7.87 -5.83 19.19
CA PRO A 258 -7.72 -7.29 19.29
C PRO A 258 -7.54 -8.01 17.95
N LEU A 259 -7.81 -7.33 16.83
CA LEU A 259 -7.73 -7.87 15.47
C LEU A 259 -6.43 -7.46 14.76
N SER A 260 -5.44 -6.94 15.48
CA SER A 260 -4.12 -6.64 14.91
C SER A 260 -3.53 -7.87 14.20
N GLY A 261 -2.94 -7.65 13.03
CA GLY A 261 -2.43 -8.70 12.14
C GLY A 261 -3.47 -9.28 11.17
N CYS A 262 -4.77 -9.05 11.40
CA CYS A 262 -5.81 -9.62 10.55
C CYS A 262 -5.88 -9.00 9.14
N TYR A 263 -6.41 -9.79 8.22
CA TYR A 263 -6.74 -9.36 6.86
C TYR A 263 -8.21 -8.97 6.76
N PHE A 264 -8.50 -7.83 6.14
CA PHE A 264 -9.85 -7.30 5.98
C PHE A 264 -10.30 -7.25 4.53
N SER A 265 -11.57 -7.59 4.31
CA SER A 265 -12.28 -7.32 3.06
C SER A 265 -13.74 -7.03 3.37
N ASN A 266 -14.32 -6.05 2.70
CA ASN A 266 -15.71 -5.61 2.95
C ASN A 266 -15.94 -5.24 4.43
N CYS A 267 -14.96 -4.56 5.05
CA CYS A 267 -15.02 -4.18 6.48
C CYS A 267 -15.21 -5.36 7.45
N THR A 268 -14.78 -6.56 7.04
CA THR A 268 -14.87 -7.78 7.85
C THR A 268 -13.55 -8.53 7.80
N VAL A 269 -13.20 -9.19 8.91
CA VAL A 269 -12.04 -10.08 8.97
C VAL A 269 -12.26 -11.25 8.01
N ARG A 270 -11.22 -11.58 7.24
CA ARG A 270 -11.21 -12.75 6.36
C ARG A 270 -9.96 -13.58 6.61
N ASN A 271 -10.13 -14.89 6.45
CA ASN A 271 -9.02 -15.81 6.47
C ASN A 271 -8.21 -15.67 5.18
N VAL A 272 -6.89 -15.60 5.33
CA VAL A 272 -5.95 -15.73 4.23
C VAL A 272 -5.53 -17.19 4.08
N TYR A 273 -5.04 -17.57 2.91
CA TYR A 273 -4.50 -18.91 2.70
C TYR A 273 -3.28 -19.17 3.60
N PRO A 274 -3.01 -20.43 3.99
CA PRO A 274 -1.90 -20.77 4.90
C PRO A 274 -0.56 -20.16 4.50
N LYS A 275 -0.25 -20.16 3.20
CA LYS A 275 0.98 -19.56 2.65
C LYS A 275 1.18 -18.07 2.96
N ALA A 276 0.10 -17.34 3.25
CA ALA A 276 0.13 -15.90 3.53
C ALA A 276 0.22 -15.58 5.03
N ARG A 277 0.29 -16.61 5.88
CA ARG A 277 0.45 -16.52 7.34
C ARG A 277 1.46 -17.54 7.88
N ASP A 278 2.33 -18.06 7.01
CA ASP A 278 3.38 -19.01 7.36
C ASP A 278 4.52 -18.27 8.05
N ASP A 279 4.76 -18.58 9.32
CA ASP A 279 5.73 -17.87 10.16
C ASP A 279 7.18 -17.96 9.66
N ALA A 280 7.56 -19.07 9.01
CA ALA A 280 8.90 -19.22 8.45
C ALA A 280 9.07 -18.33 7.21
N VAL A 281 8.05 -18.29 6.36
CA VAL A 281 8.02 -17.43 5.17
C VAL A 281 7.99 -15.94 5.55
N THR A 282 7.18 -15.57 6.55
CA THR A 282 7.04 -14.16 6.97
C THR A 282 8.35 -13.65 7.57
N LYS A 283 8.99 -14.44 8.44
CA LYS A 283 10.30 -14.12 9.01
C LYS A 283 11.38 -13.99 7.93
N LYS A 284 11.45 -14.95 7.00
CA LYS A 284 12.43 -14.91 5.90
C LYS A 284 12.22 -13.71 4.98
N LEU A 285 10.97 -13.35 4.68
CA LEU A 285 10.66 -12.13 3.92
C LEU A 285 11.12 -10.88 4.66
N TRP A 286 10.92 -10.82 5.97
CA TRP A 286 11.38 -9.71 6.80
C TRP A 286 12.90 -9.55 6.72
N GLU A 287 13.67 -10.62 6.96
CA GLU A 287 15.15 -10.61 6.91
C GLU A 287 15.67 -10.16 5.53
N VAL A 288 15.08 -10.68 4.45
CA VAL A 288 15.40 -10.24 3.08
C VAL A 288 15.06 -8.75 2.90
N SER A 289 13.92 -8.30 3.43
CA SER A 289 13.50 -6.90 3.32
C SER A 289 14.40 -5.95 4.12
N GLU A 290 14.88 -6.35 5.30
CA GLU A 290 15.86 -5.60 6.10
C GLU A 290 17.18 -5.43 5.34
N ARG A 291 17.68 -6.52 4.74
CA ARG A 291 18.90 -6.49 3.93
C ARG A 291 18.75 -5.61 2.70
N LEU A 292 17.68 -5.81 1.93
CA LEU A 292 17.44 -5.06 0.69
C LEU A 292 17.14 -3.58 0.92
N SER A 293 16.56 -3.23 2.07
CA SER A 293 16.32 -1.82 2.44
C SER A 293 17.53 -1.15 3.10
N GLY A 294 18.56 -1.91 3.47
CA GLY A 294 19.71 -1.43 4.23
C GLY A 294 19.37 -1.03 5.67
N LEU A 295 18.45 -1.77 6.32
CA LEU A 295 18.17 -1.63 7.75
C LEU A 295 19.04 -2.56 8.61
N SER A 296 19.40 -3.73 8.10
CA SER A 296 20.41 -4.60 8.72
C SER A 296 21.81 -4.13 8.31
N SER A 297 22.67 -3.85 9.30
CA SER A 297 24.11 -3.61 9.09
C SER A 297 24.85 -4.92 8.81
#